data_AF-T1ATM3-F1
#
_entry.id   AF-T1ATM3-F1
#
_cell.length_a   1.000
_cell.length_b   1.000
_cell.length_c   1.000
_cell.angle_alpha   90.00
_cell.angle_beta   90.00
_cell.angle_gamma   90.00
#
_symmetry.space_group_name_H-M   'P 1'
#
loop_
_entity.id
_entity.type
_entity.pdbx_description
1 polymer ?
#
loop_
_entity_poly.entity_id
_entity_poly.type
_entity_poly.pdbx_seq_one_letter_code
_entity_poly.pdbx_strand_id
1 'polypeptide(L)'
;MPLPNPRESEEGPLGGHSFGNLFIMAMTAITGDFEHALRESGRVLTVRGQIVPSTLESVTLGAVSGDEVLVGESKVPTGKGL
;
A
#
# COMPACT_ATOMS: atom_id res chain seq x y z
N MET A 1 -19.35 8.55 21.20
CA MET A 1 -19.14 9.03 19.81
C MET A 1 -17.64 8.97 19.55
N PRO A 2 -17.12 8.10 18.66
CA PRO A 2 -15.69 8.09 18.36
C PRO A 2 -15.33 9.31 17.50
N LEU A 3 -14.15 9.87 17.74
CA LEU A 3 -13.63 11.02 16.99
C LEU A 3 -13.34 10.61 15.52
N PRO A 4 -13.61 11.48 14.53
CA PRO A 4 -13.25 11.21 13.14
C PRO A 4 -11.73 11.15 12.97
N ASN A 5 -11.26 10.15 12.22
CA ASN A 5 -9.87 10.04 11.78
C ASN A 5 -9.53 11.25 10.89
N PRO A 6 -8.44 12.01 11.12
CA PRO A 6 -8.07 13.11 10.25
C PRO A 6 -7.68 12.55 8.88
N ARG A 7 -8.54 12.78 7.89
CA ARG A 7 -8.16 12.71 6.48
C ARG A 7 -7.51 14.05 6.17
N GLU A 8 -6.26 14.05 5.73
CA GLU A 8 -5.62 15.26 5.24
C GLU A 8 -6.51 15.87 4.15
N SER A 9 -6.84 17.15 4.30
CA SER A 9 -7.75 17.90 3.45
C SER A 9 -7.40 17.74 1.97
N GLU A 10 -8.40 17.57 1.10
CA GLU A 10 -8.22 17.34 -0.35
C GLU A 10 -7.50 18.47 -1.09
N GLU A 11 -7.28 19.62 -0.46
CA GLU A 11 -6.58 20.76 -1.04
C GLU A 11 -5.15 20.84 -0.49
N GLY A 12 -4.18 20.50 -1.36
CA GLY A 12 -2.75 20.63 -1.11
C GLY A 12 -1.94 19.66 -1.98
N PRO A 13 -0.59 19.81 -2.04
CA PRO A 13 0.28 18.93 -2.84
C PRO A 13 0.22 17.44 -2.46
N LEU A 14 -0.34 17.13 -1.28
CA LEU A 14 -0.47 15.79 -0.72
C LEU A 14 -1.94 15.34 -0.59
N GLY A 15 -2.89 16.20 -0.99
CA GLY A 15 -4.32 15.92 -0.90
C GLY A 15 -4.70 14.65 -1.66
N GLY A 16 -5.43 13.74 -1.01
CA GLY A 16 -5.87 12.47 -1.59
C GLY A 16 -4.89 11.30 -1.44
N HIS A 17 -3.67 11.52 -0.93
CA HIS A 17 -2.72 10.44 -0.66
C HIS A 17 -2.82 9.92 0.77
N SER A 18 -2.73 8.60 0.95
CA SER A 18 -2.57 7.99 2.27
C SER A 18 -1.20 8.39 2.84
N PHE A 19 -1.19 9.04 4.01
CA PHE A 19 0.04 9.34 4.76
C PHE A 19 0.95 8.11 4.86
N GLY A 20 0.38 6.93 5.15
CA GLY A 20 1.15 5.70 5.26
C GLY A 20 1.92 5.35 3.99
N ASN A 21 1.30 5.55 2.81
CA ASN A 21 1.96 5.25 1.54
C ASN A 21 3.11 6.23 1.26
N LEU A 22 2.90 7.51 1.55
CA LEU A 22 3.93 8.54 1.42
C LEU A 22 5.08 8.32 2.40
N PHE A 23 4.76 7.92 3.63
CA PHE A 23 5.75 7.59 4.64
C PHE A 23 6.63 6.41 4.21
N ILE A 24 6.04 5.31 3.75
CA ILE A 24 6.81 4.17 3.23
C ILE A 24 7.63 4.55 1.99
N MET A 25 7.07 5.36 1.08
CA MET A 25 7.79 5.86 -0.10
C MET A 25 9.01 6.71 0.30
N ALA A 26 8.85 7.64 1.25
CA ALA A 26 9.94 8.46 1.75
C ALA A 26 11.01 7.63 2.47
N MET A 27 10.60 6.67 3.30
CA MET A 27 11.51 5.74 3.97
C MET A 27 12.29 4.88 2.98
N THR A 28 11.65 4.45 1.88
CA THR A 28 12.32 3.72 0.79
C THR A 28 13.34 4.60 0.07
N ALA A 29 13.01 5.87 -0.19
CA ALA A 29 13.95 6.81 -0.80
C ALA A 29 15.17 7.12 0.11
N ILE A 30 14.97 7.18 1.43
CA ILE A 30 16.04 7.44 2.42
C ILE A 30 16.95 6.22 2.59
N THR A 31 16.37 5.04 2.73
CA THR A 31 17.12 3.80 3.00
C THR A 31 17.71 3.18 1.74
N GLY A 32 17.18 3.52 0.56
CA GLY A 32 17.59 2.95 -0.73
C GLY A 32 17.13 1.51 -0.97
N ASP A 33 16.44 0.91 0.00
CA ASP A 33 16.00 -0.50 -0.02
C ASP A 33 14.63 -0.63 0.65
N PHE A 34 13.66 -1.21 -0.07
CA PHE A 34 12.28 -1.33 0.41
C PHE A 34 12.19 -2.22 1.66
N GLU A 35 13.01 -3.26 1.74
CA GLU A 35 12.99 -4.18 2.89
C GLU A 35 13.49 -3.48 4.17
N HIS A 36 14.60 -2.73 4.09
CA HIS A 36 15.05 -1.84 5.17
C HIS A 36 14.03 -0.78 5.51
N ALA A 37 13.40 -0.15 4.50
CA ALA A 37 12.37 0.85 4.72
C ALA A 37 11.22 0.31 5.57
N LEU A 38 10.73 -0.90 5.29
CA LEU A 38 9.67 -1.55 6.08
C LEU A 38 10.12 -1.84 7.52
N ARG A 39 11.35 -2.30 7.72
CA ARG A 39 11.91 -2.56 9.05
C ARG A 39 12.02 -1.27 9.87
N GLU A 40 12.60 -0.21 9.33
CA GLU A 40 12.73 1.07 10.03
C GLU A 40 11.38 1.74 10.25
N SER A 41 10.48 1.66 9.27
CA SER A 41 9.10 2.16 9.41
C SER A 41 8.36 1.46 10.55
N GLY A 42 8.51 0.15 10.69
CA GLY A 42 7.95 -0.61 11.80
C GLY A 42 8.48 -0.18 13.17
N ARG A 43 9.77 0.19 13.26
CA ARG A 43 10.37 0.74 14.49
C ARG A 43 9.79 2.10 14.84
N VAL A 44 9.75 3.03 13.88
CA VAL A 44 9.17 4.37 14.07
C VAL A 44 7.72 4.29 14.52
N LEU A 45 6.94 3.38 13.93
CA LEU A 45 5.53 3.18 14.24
C LEU A 45 5.27 2.26 15.44
N THR A 46 6.33 1.80 16.14
CA THR A 46 6.23 0.93 17.33
C THR A 46 5.39 -0.34 17.08
N VAL A 47 5.56 -0.95 15.92
CA VAL A 47 4.86 -2.19 15.56
C VAL A 47 5.37 -3.33 16.44
N ARG A 48 4.45 -4.14 16.97
CA ARG A 48 4.78 -5.38 17.69
C ARG A 48 5.02 -6.50 16.69
N GLY A 49 6.23 -7.05 16.68
CA GLY A 49 6.62 -8.12 15.75
C GLY A 49 7.36 -7.58 14.52
N GLN A 50 7.35 -8.34 13.43
CA GLN A 50 8.07 -8.01 12.20
C GLN A 50 7.10 -7.87 11.02
N ILE A 51 7.30 -6.82 10.22
CA ILE A 51 6.63 -6.66 8.93
C ILE A 51 7.47 -7.38 7.87
N VAL A 52 6.84 -8.28 7.12
CA VAL A 52 7.48 -9.03 6.03
C VAL A 52 6.62 -8.88 4.77
N PRO A 53 7.13 -8.32 3.66
CA PRO A 53 6.39 -8.28 2.42
C PRO A 53 6.32 -9.70 1.82
N SER A 54 5.26 -10.01 1.08
CA SER A 54 5.12 -11.29 0.39
C SER A 54 6.15 -11.47 -0.73
N THR A 55 6.62 -10.37 -1.32
CA THR A 55 7.69 -10.30 -2.32
C THR A 55 8.33 -8.91 -2.29
N LEU A 56 9.59 -8.82 -2.74
CA LEU A 56 10.28 -7.55 -3.00
C LEU A 56 10.10 -7.07 -4.45
N GLU A 57 9.52 -7.91 -5.30
CA GLU A 57 9.29 -7.59 -6.69
C GLU A 57 8.00 -6.80 -6.89
N SER A 58 8.01 -5.89 -7.86
CA SER A 58 6.79 -5.23 -8.32
C SER A 58 5.97 -6.22 -9.15
N VAL A 59 4.94 -6.80 -8.52
CA VAL A 59 4.05 -7.79 -9.14
C VAL A 59 2.67 -7.20 -9.41
N THR A 60 2.01 -7.70 -10.45
CA THR A 60 0.64 -7.30 -10.80
C THR A 60 -0.30 -8.48 -10.58
N LEU A 61 -1.38 -8.28 -9.81
CA LEU A 61 -2.38 -9.32 -9.58
C LEU A 61 -3.12 -9.65 -10.89
N GLY A 62 -3.27 -10.93 -11.19
CA GLY A 62 -4.05 -11.43 -12.31
C GLY A 62 -5.11 -12.44 -11.86
N ALA A 63 -6.23 -12.48 -12.54
CA ALA A 63 -7.30 -13.46 -12.33
C ALA A 63 -7.85 -13.97 -13.67
N VAL A 64 -8.27 -15.23 -13.70
CA VAL A 64 -8.93 -15.86 -14.84
C VAL A 64 -10.33 -16.30 -14.40
N SER A 65 -11.35 -15.88 -15.12
CA SER A 65 -12.76 -16.18 -14.83
C SER A 65 -13.49 -16.54 -16.13
N GLY A 66 -13.66 -17.83 -16.39
CA GLY A 66 -14.13 -18.31 -17.69
C GLY A 66 -13.18 -17.88 -18.81
N ASP A 67 -13.71 -17.19 -19.82
CA ASP A 67 -12.92 -16.66 -20.95
C ASP A 67 -12.33 -15.26 -20.67
N GLU A 68 -12.55 -14.70 -19.47
CA GLU A 68 -12.06 -13.38 -19.08
C GLU A 68 -10.72 -13.47 -18.33
N VAL A 69 -9.76 -12.64 -18.72
CA VAL A 69 -8.48 -12.43 -18.01
C VAL A 69 -8.43 -11.01 -17.47
N LEU A 70 -8.38 -10.87 -16.15
CA LEU A 70 -8.34 -9.59 -15.44
C LEU A 70 -6.92 -9.36 -14.92
N VAL A 71 -6.34 -8.21 -15.25
CA VAL A 71 -4.98 -7.83 -14.82
C VAL A 71 -5.02 -6.48 -14.11
N GLY A 72 -4.49 -6.46 -12.89
CA GLY A 72 -4.47 -5.31 -11.99
C GLY A 72 -5.40 -5.52 -10.80
N GLU A 73 -4.89 -5.23 -9.59
CA GLU A 73 -5.60 -5.40 -8.33
C GLU A 73 -6.97 -4.71 -8.33
N SER A 74 -7.07 -3.48 -8.84
CA SER A 74 -8.33 -2.73 -8.88
C SER A 74 -9.36 -3.31 -9.86
N LYS A 75 -8.94 -4.15 -10.83
CA LYS A 75 -9.83 -4.73 -11.83
C LYS A 75 -10.39 -6.09 -11.41
N VAL A 76 -9.60 -6.88 -10.67
CA VAL A 76 -9.99 -8.23 -10.25
C VAL A 76 -11.37 -8.26 -9.55
N PRO A 77 -11.72 -7.33 -8.63
CA PRO A 77 -13.04 -7.31 -7.99
C PRO A 77 -14.22 -6.95 -8.90
N THR A 78 -13.95 -6.41 -10.10
CA THR A 78 -15.00 -5.94 -11.04
C THR A 78 -15.35 -6.95 -12.12
N GLY A 79 -14.71 -8.13 -12.08
CA GLY A 79 -14.95 -9.22 -13.02
C GLY A 79 -16.39 -9.71 -13.00
N LYS A 80 -16.88 -10.19 -14.15
CA LYS A 80 -18.29 -10.61 -14.30
C LYS A 80 -18.67 -11.89 -13.56
N GLY A 81 -17.76 -12.47 -12.78
CA GLY A 81 -17.90 -13.76 -12.09
C GLY A 81 -17.79 -13.71 -10.56
N LEU A 82 -17.74 -12.52 -9.95
CA LEU A 82 -17.80 -12.32 -8.49
C LEU A 82 -19.20 -11.89 -8.03
#